data_AF-A0A4U1C5S2-F1
#
_entry.id   AF-A0A4U1C5S2-F1
#
_cell.length_a   1.000
_cell.length_b   1.000
_cell.length_c   1.000
_cell.angle_alpha   90.00
_cell.angle_beta   90.00
_cell.angle_gamma   90.00
#
_symmetry.space_group_name_H-M   'P 1'
#
loop_
_entity.id
_entity.type
_entity.pdbx_description
1 polymer ?
#
loop_
_entity_poly.entity_id
_entity_poly.type
_entity_poly.pdbx_seq_one_letter_code
_entity_poly.pdbx_strand_id
1 'polypeptide(L)'
;MRNFYLTTILTLLTISLLAQTKIIVGIMPFNSSSEENNYFNRNNNKNDVAIQDAVSDAFLSTKRFTLVEREKMVLIKGERKTQQSDDFIDGQTVEQSKSMGASYIVTGNVIESSFEEQNNALGYGGLSITSRKAKISFNIKVIDVSTGEIMASEKFSSEAKGKNGFDDALNIIKPNIEKFIKDNFKIAISIANIEEKNASNEATKVLISGGTNIGLKLQTTLKVFELTYLLVDGKKIPRKKEIGQITVEKIEDENFSICKVINGGATIAAKLDARANLKCEIISE
;
A
#
# COMPACT_ATOMS: atom_id res chain seq x y z
N MET A 1 -47.32 40.58 31.37
CA MET A 1 -46.48 39.38 31.54
C MET A 1 -46.81 38.38 30.44
N ARG A 2 -45.93 38.20 29.44
CA ARG A 2 -45.96 37.03 28.55
C ARG A 2 -44.55 36.85 27.96
N ASN A 3 -43.78 35.98 28.58
CA ASN A 3 -42.41 35.67 28.16
C ASN A 3 -42.46 34.73 26.96
N PHE A 4 -41.81 35.12 25.86
CA PHE A 4 -41.64 34.30 24.66
C PHE A 4 -40.33 33.50 24.84
N TYR A 5 -40.43 32.17 24.95
CA TYR A 5 -39.27 31.29 24.98
C TYR A 5 -38.87 30.95 23.54
N LEU A 6 -37.71 31.44 23.12
CA LEU A 6 -37.08 31.13 21.84
C LEU A 6 -36.27 29.84 22.01
N THR A 7 -36.82 28.70 21.62
CA THR A 7 -36.11 27.41 21.62
C THR A 7 -35.26 27.30 20.36
N THR A 8 -33.94 27.49 20.51
CA THR A 8 -32.94 27.22 19.48
C THR A 8 -32.76 25.71 19.32
N ILE A 9 -33.21 25.16 18.19
CA ILE A 9 -32.94 23.78 17.78
C ILE A 9 -31.52 23.74 17.18
N LEU A 10 -30.58 23.16 17.92
CA LEU A 10 -29.23 22.86 17.44
C LEU A 10 -29.29 21.58 16.60
N THR A 11 -29.45 21.72 15.28
CA THR A 11 -29.30 20.61 14.35
C THR A 11 -27.83 20.20 14.29
N LEU A 12 -27.47 19.08 14.92
CA LEU A 12 -26.19 18.41 14.75
C LEU A 12 -26.12 17.89 13.31
N LEU A 13 -25.45 18.64 12.43
CA LEU A 13 -25.13 18.19 11.08
C LEU A 13 -23.98 17.17 11.21
N THR A 14 -24.31 15.88 11.22
CA THR A 14 -23.31 14.81 11.18
C THR A 14 -22.66 14.81 9.80
N ILE A 15 -21.50 15.45 9.70
CA ILE A 15 -20.64 15.33 8.52
C ILE A 15 -20.20 13.87 8.47
N SER A 16 -20.80 13.10 7.58
CA SER A 16 -20.31 11.77 7.25
C SER A 16 -19.00 11.99 6.49
N LEU A 17 -17.88 11.91 7.21
CA LEU A 17 -16.55 11.78 6.62
C LEU A 17 -16.61 10.56 5.69
N LEU A 18 -16.59 10.80 4.38
CA LEU A 18 -16.33 9.75 3.40
C LEU A 18 -14.85 9.35 3.57
N ALA A 19 -14.59 8.47 4.54
CA ALA A 19 -13.30 7.83 4.67
C ALA A 19 -13.03 7.07 3.36
N GLN A 20 -11.95 7.42 2.67
CA GLN A 20 -11.54 6.70 1.48
C GLN A 20 -11.19 5.27 1.89
N THR A 21 -12.01 4.30 1.50
CA THR A 21 -11.79 2.89 1.85
C THR A 21 -10.49 2.41 1.21
N LYS A 22 -9.55 1.91 2.02
CA LYS A 22 -8.28 1.34 1.54
C LYS A 22 -8.54 0.17 0.60
N ILE A 23 -7.67 0.02 -0.40
CA ILE A 23 -7.72 -1.11 -1.32
C ILE A 23 -7.48 -2.39 -0.52
N ILE A 24 -8.37 -3.36 -0.68
CA ILE A 24 -8.23 -4.66 -0.02
C ILE A 24 -7.36 -5.57 -0.89
N VAL A 25 -6.29 -6.09 -0.33
CA VAL A 25 -5.36 -7.01 -1.01
C VAL A 25 -5.36 -8.35 -0.29
N GLY A 26 -5.61 -9.42 -1.04
CA GLY A 26 -5.57 -10.77 -0.54
C GLY A 26 -4.17 -11.36 -0.70
N ILE A 27 -3.53 -11.73 0.39
CA ILE A 27 -2.27 -12.47 0.34
C ILE A 27 -2.58 -13.97 0.29
N MET A 28 -2.08 -14.64 -0.75
CA MET A 28 -2.13 -16.09 -0.91
C MET A 28 -0.82 -16.71 -0.43
N PRO A 29 -0.84 -17.98 0.03
CA PRO A 29 0.36 -18.67 0.44
C PRO A 29 1.38 -18.70 -0.69
N PHE A 30 2.65 -18.54 -0.33
CA PHE A 30 3.75 -18.66 -1.28
C PHE A 30 4.03 -20.13 -1.55
N ASN A 31 4.04 -20.52 -2.82
CA ASN A 31 4.34 -21.90 -3.20
C ASN A 31 5.85 -22.11 -3.22
N SER A 32 6.38 -23.22 -2.72
CA SER A 32 7.79 -23.58 -2.94
C SER A 32 7.89 -24.88 -3.74
N SER A 33 8.88 -24.96 -4.62
CA SER A 33 9.10 -26.13 -5.50
C SER A 33 9.84 -27.27 -4.78
N SER A 34 9.71 -27.39 -3.46
CA SER A 34 10.48 -28.37 -2.65
C SER A 34 9.59 -29.51 -2.13
N GLU A 35 9.05 -30.32 -3.05
CA GLU A 35 8.24 -31.52 -2.75
C GLU A 35 9.06 -32.74 -2.27
N GLU A 36 10.05 -32.56 -1.39
CA GLU A 36 10.71 -33.70 -0.71
C GLU A 36 10.65 -33.57 0.82
N ASN A 37 9.80 -34.40 1.43
CA ASN A 37 9.60 -34.49 2.88
C ASN A 37 10.82 -35.11 3.59
N ASN A 38 11.88 -34.32 3.79
CA ASN A 38 13.01 -34.67 4.65
C ASN A 38 13.17 -33.65 5.79
N TYR A 39 13.86 -33.99 6.89
CA TYR A 39 14.03 -33.15 8.08
C TYR A 39 14.56 -31.71 7.80
N PHE A 40 15.30 -31.52 6.70
CA PHE A 40 15.73 -30.20 6.19
C PHE A 40 14.57 -29.29 5.74
N ASN A 41 13.41 -29.86 5.40
CA ASN A 41 12.22 -29.16 4.90
C ASN A 41 11.51 -28.36 6.02
N ARG A 42 11.69 -28.72 7.30
CA ARG A 42 11.12 -27.95 8.43
C ARG A 42 11.67 -26.52 8.52
N ASN A 43 12.91 -26.30 8.08
CA ASN A 43 13.49 -24.95 8.02
C ASN A 43 13.08 -24.19 6.75
N ASN A 44 12.94 -24.87 5.62
CA ASN A 44 12.46 -24.25 4.37
C ASN A 44 11.03 -23.73 4.54
N ASN A 45 10.15 -24.48 5.19
CA ASN A 45 8.79 -24.00 5.48
C ASN A 45 8.80 -22.73 6.35
N LYS A 46 9.69 -22.64 7.36
CA LYS A 46 9.85 -21.41 8.16
C LYS A 46 10.39 -20.24 7.34
N ASN A 47 11.35 -20.49 6.46
CA ASN A 47 11.93 -19.47 5.61
C ASN A 47 10.91 -18.96 4.58
N ASP A 48 10.12 -19.87 4.00
CA ASP A 48 9.06 -19.54 3.05
C ASP A 48 7.96 -18.69 3.71
N VAL A 49 7.57 -19.03 4.95
CA VAL A 49 6.66 -18.21 5.77
C VAL A 49 7.28 -16.85 6.06
N ALA A 50 8.56 -16.78 6.46
CA ALA A 50 9.23 -15.51 6.71
C ALA A 50 9.31 -14.61 5.46
N ILE A 51 9.47 -15.20 4.27
CA ILE A 51 9.40 -14.46 2.99
C ILE A 51 7.99 -13.90 2.78
N GLN A 52 6.95 -14.71 2.99
CA GLN A 52 5.55 -14.26 2.89
C GLN A 52 5.22 -13.16 3.90
N ASP A 53 5.71 -13.27 5.13
CA ASP A 53 5.55 -12.26 6.17
C ASP A 53 6.26 -10.96 5.77
N ALA A 54 7.50 -11.05 5.25
CA ALA A 54 8.22 -9.88 4.76
C ALA A 54 7.48 -9.15 3.62
N VAL A 55 6.82 -9.89 2.73
CA VAL A 55 5.96 -9.32 1.68
C VAL A 55 4.72 -8.66 2.31
N SER A 56 4.04 -9.34 3.22
CA SER A 56 2.85 -8.81 3.91
C SER A 56 3.18 -7.53 4.68
N ASP A 57 4.29 -7.52 5.42
CA ASP A 57 4.82 -6.36 6.12
C ASP A 57 5.14 -5.20 5.18
N ALA A 58 5.71 -5.47 4.00
CA ALA A 58 5.99 -4.44 3.01
C ALA A 58 4.69 -3.81 2.47
N PHE A 59 3.62 -4.59 2.30
CA PHE A 59 2.31 -4.04 1.96
C PHE A 59 1.72 -3.21 3.11
N LEU A 60 1.79 -3.70 4.35
CA LEU A 60 1.31 -2.97 5.54
C LEU A 60 2.09 -1.67 5.78
N SER A 61 3.41 -1.68 5.57
CA SER A 61 4.29 -0.52 5.79
C SER A 61 3.93 0.66 4.90
N THR A 62 3.38 0.39 3.70
CA THR A 62 2.87 1.45 2.81
C THR A 62 1.66 2.18 3.37
N LYS A 63 0.94 1.57 4.32
CA LYS A 63 -0.35 2.02 4.90
C LYS A 63 -1.52 2.12 3.92
N ARG A 64 -1.33 1.85 2.64
CA ARG A 64 -2.32 2.07 1.55
C ARG A 64 -3.35 0.95 1.40
N PHE A 65 -3.12 -0.19 2.06
CA PHE A 65 -3.91 -1.40 1.87
C PHE A 65 -4.53 -1.90 3.17
N THR A 66 -5.65 -2.58 3.03
CA THR A 66 -6.15 -3.52 4.02
C THR A 66 -5.77 -4.91 3.55
N LEU A 67 -4.98 -5.64 4.35
CA LEU A 67 -4.58 -7.00 4.00
C LEU A 67 -5.55 -8.03 4.54
N VAL A 68 -5.79 -9.06 3.73
CA VAL A 68 -6.55 -10.25 4.12
C VAL A 68 -5.71 -11.49 3.79
N GLU A 69 -5.29 -12.20 4.81
CA GLU A 69 -4.61 -13.50 4.65
C GLU A 69 -5.61 -14.58 4.26
N ARG A 70 -5.54 -15.04 3.01
CA ARG A 70 -6.54 -15.98 2.47
C ARG A 70 -6.45 -17.36 3.10
N GLU A 71 -5.29 -17.78 3.58
CA GLU A 71 -5.12 -19.04 4.32
C GLU A 71 -5.82 -19.03 5.69
N LYS A 72 -5.84 -17.88 6.39
CA LYS A 72 -6.49 -17.76 7.71
C LYS A 72 -8.00 -17.56 7.60
N MET A 73 -8.53 -17.34 6.39
CA MET A 73 -9.97 -17.14 6.17
C MET A 73 -10.82 -18.32 6.62
N VAL A 74 -10.31 -19.55 6.59
CA VAL A 74 -11.04 -20.73 7.10
C VAL A 74 -11.21 -20.63 8.61
N LEU A 75 -10.15 -20.24 9.34
CA LEU A 75 -10.18 -20.05 10.78
C LEU A 75 -11.12 -18.90 11.16
N ILE A 76 -11.04 -17.78 10.45
CA ILE A 76 -11.93 -16.63 10.65
C ILE A 76 -13.39 -17.02 10.39
N LYS A 77 -13.68 -17.79 9.32
CA LYS A 77 -15.03 -18.30 9.05
C LYS A 77 -15.51 -19.25 10.15
N GLY A 78 -14.63 -20.08 10.72
CA GLY A 78 -14.92 -20.93 11.86
C GLY A 78 -15.32 -20.12 13.09
N GLU A 79 -14.48 -19.16 13.50
CA GLU A 79 -14.74 -18.27 14.62
C GLU A 79 -16.03 -17.46 14.44
N ARG A 80 -16.27 -16.93 13.24
CA ARG A 80 -17.50 -16.19 12.93
C ARG A 80 -18.76 -17.05 13.05
N LYS A 81 -18.69 -18.34 12.68
CA LYS A 81 -19.82 -19.26 12.89
C LYS A 81 -20.09 -19.49 14.37
N THR A 82 -19.04 -19.60 15.19
CA THR A 82 -19.14 -19.67 16.66
C THR A 82 -19.77 -18.40 17.23
N GLN A 83 -19.39 -17.22 16.73
CA GLN A 83 -19.98 -15.94 17.17
C GLN A 83 -21.43 -15.74 16.71
N GLN A 84 -21.82 -16.36 15.60
CA GLN A 84 -23.18 -16.26 15.04
C GLN A 84 -24.20 -17.18 15.73
N SER A 85 -23.76 -18.24 16.42
CA SER A 85 -24.67 -19.19 17.07
C SER A 85 -25.30 -18.70 18.38
N ASP A 86 -24.95 -17.49 18.84
CA ASP A 86 -25.27 -17.01 20.19
C ASP A 86 -26.26 -15.81 20.27
N ASP A 87 -27.01 -15.46 19.19
CA ASP A 87 -28.24 -14.60 19.18
C ASP A 87 -28.33 -13.48 18.09
N PHE A 88 -27.66 -13.55 16.93
CA PHE A 88 -27.82 -12.46 15.92
C PHE A 88 -27.70 -12.90 14.45
N ILE A 89 -28.83 -12.93 13.73
CA ILE A 89 -28.93 -13.08 12.27
C ILE A 89 -30.07 -12.14 11.83
N ASP A 90 -29.92 -11.16 10.93
CA ASP A 90 -30.01 -11.40 9.48
C ASP A 90 -29.56 -10.20 8.59
N GLY A 91 -28.99 -9.14 9.17
CA GLY A 91 -28.65 -7.91 8.41
C GLY A 91 -27.15 -7.68 8.13
N GLN A 92 -26.29 -7.87 9.14
CA GLN A 92 -24.87 -7.47 9.06
C GLN A 92 -23.99 -8.44 8.25
N THR A 93 -24.39 -9.71 8.11
CA THR A 93 -23.53 -10.76 7.51
C THR A 93 -23.31 -10.55 6.02
N VAL A 94 -24.29 -10.04 5.28
CA VAL A 94 -24.20 -9.83 3.82
C VAL A 94 -23.27 -8.65 3.48
N GLU A 95 -23.36 -7.54 4.22
CA GLU A 95 -22.46 -6.39 4.03
C GLU A 95 -21.02 -6.71 4.45
N GLN A 96 -20.84 -7.44 5.55
CA GLN A 96 -19.50 -7.86 6.01
C GLN A 96 -18.86 -8.88 5.04
N SER A 97 -19.65 -9.73 4.36
CA SER A 97 -19.14 -10.66 3.35
C SER A 97 -18.66 -9.96 2.08
N LYS A 98 -19.38 -8.91 1.64
CA LYS A 98 -18.95 -8.03 0.54
C LYS A 98 -17.69 -7.22 0.90
N SER A 99 -17.56 -6.82 2.16
CA SER A 99 -16.44 -6.06 2.72
C SER A 99 -15.09 -6.81 2.74
N MET A 100 -15.06 -8.13 2.49
CA MET A 100 -13.83 -8.94 2.45
C MET A 100 -13.36 -9.33 1.03
N GLY A 101 -14.00 -8.77 0.00
CA GLY A 101 -13.61 -8.95 -1.39
C GLY A 101 -12.33 -8.17 -1.69
N ALA A 102 -11.20 -8.87 -1.82
CA ALA A 102 -9.97 -8.24 -2.25
C ALA A 102 -10.08 -7.81 -3.72
N SER A 103 -9.62 -6.62 -4.04
CA SER A 103 -9.50 -6.13 -5.41
C SER A 103 -8.31 -6.77 -6.13
N TYR A 104 -7.27 -7.11 -5.36
CA TYR A 104 -6.05 -7.73 -5.87
C TYR A 104 -5.69 -8.97 -5.07
N ILE A 105 -5.09 -9.94 -5.74
CA ILE A 105 -4.44 -11.09 -5.12
C ILE A 105 -2.93 -10.93 -5.29
N VAL A 106 -2.20 -11.11 -4.21
CA VAL A 106 -0.74 -11.22 -4.20
C VAL A 106 -0.38 -12.66 -3.90
N THR A 107 0.44 -13.25 -4.75
CA THR A 107 0.97 -14.60 -4.59
C THR A 107 2.42 -14.63 -5.03
N GLY A 108 3.16 -15.65 -4.61
CA GLY A 108 4.56 -15.79 -4.97
C GLY A 108 4.97 -17.24 -5.06
N ASN A 109 6.11 -17.46 -5.72
CA ASN A 109 6.81 -18.73 -5.70
C ASN A 109 8.22 -18.53 -5.14
N VAL A 110 8.54 -19.27 -4.08
CA VAL A 110 9.88 -19.33 -3.51
C VAL A 110 10.71 -20.28 -4.35
N ILE A 111 11.74 -19.72 -4.98
CA ILE A 111 12.66 -20.41 -5.89
C ILE A 111 13.86 -20.94 -5.10
N GLU A 112 14.38 -20.15 -4.16
CA GLU A 112 15.51 -20.51 -3.29
C GLU A 112 15.33 -19.88 -1.90
N SER A 113 15.45 -20.68 -0.84
CA SER A 113 15.38 -20.23 0.56
C SER A 113 16.38 -21.00 1.43
N SER A 114 17.63 -21.09 0.96
CA SER A 114 18.65 -22.01 1.45
C SER A 114 19.71 -21.36 2.34
N PHE A 115 20.36 -22.21 3.16
CA PHE A 115 21.59 -21.89 3.88
C PHE A 115 22.72 -22.80 3.38
N GLU A 116 23.77 -22.21 2.81
CA GLU A 116 25.01 -22.91 2.48
C GLU A 116 26.00 -22.75 3.63
N GLU A 117 26.40 -23.87 4.25
CA GLU A 117 27.54 -23.90 5.16
C GLU A 117 28.82 -24.19 4.37
N GLN A 118 29.71 -23.20 4.28
CA GLN A 118 31.06 -23.40 3.79
C GLN A 118 32.00 -23.58 4.97
N ASN A 119 32.49 -24.80 5.15
CA ASN A 119 33.60 -25.08 6.06
C ASN A 119 34.91 -24.69 5.38
N ASN A 120 35.45 -23.51 5.70
CA ASN A 120 36.77 -23.12 5.25
C ASN A 120 37.82 -23.71 6.19
N ALA A 121 38.40 -24.84 5.80
CA ALA A 121 39.46 -25.53 6.52
C ALA A 121 40.84 -24.86 6.30
N LEU A 122 40.98 -23.54 6.47
CA LEU A 122 42.29 -22.86 6.35
C LEU A 122 42.36 -21.62 7.26
N GLY A 123 42.54 -21.87 8.56
CA GLY A 123 42.94 -20.87 9.56
C GLY A 123 44.28 -21.26 10.21
N TYR A 124 45.15 -20.29 10.48
CA TYR A 124 46.44 -20.49 11.15
C TYR A 124 46.20 -21.10 12.54
N GLY A 125 46.63 -22.34 12.77
CA GLY A 125 46.43 -23.07 14.04
C GLY A 125 45.35 -24.16 14.04
N GLY A 126 44.75 -24.53 12.90
CA GLY A 126 43.85 -25.68 12.81
C GLY A 126 42.40 -25.43 13.27
N LEU A 127 42.02 -24.19 13.54
CA LEU A 127 40.63 -23.81 13.81
C LEU A 127 39.85 -23.64 12.49
N SER A 128 38.80 -24.43 12.29
CA SER A 128 37.84 -24.28 11.19
C SER A 128 36.94 -23.07 11.45
N ILE A 129 36.83 -22.17 10.47
CA ILE A 129 35.85 -21.07 10.49
C ILE A 129 34.71 -21.48 9.56
N THR A 130 33.58 -21.89 10.14
CA THR A 130 32.36 -22.16 9.37
C THR A 130 31.75 -20.82 8.94
N SER A 131 31.70 -20.58 7.63
CA SER A 131 30.98 -19.43 7.07
C SER A 131 29.61 -19.90 6.57
N ARG A 132 28.55 -19.22 7.02
CA ARG A 132 27.18 -19.44 6.57
C ARG A 132 26.82 -18.41 5.52
N LYS A 133 26.25 -18.84 4.40
CA LYS A 133 25.73 -17.99 3.34
C LYS A 133 24.25 -18.32 3.13
N ALA A 134 23.37 -17.37 3.39
CA ALA A 134 21.96 -17.50 3.05
C ALA A 134 21.73 -16.97 1.63
N LYS A 135 20.86 -17.65 0.89
CA LYS A 135 20.38 -17.22 -0.42
C LYS A 135 18.86 -17.22 -0.43
N ILE A 136 18.30 -16.11 -0.88
CA ILE A 136 16.86 -15.94 -1.02
C ILE A 136 16.58 -15.58 -2.46
N SER A 137 15.64 -16.31 -3.08
CA SER A 137 15.08 -15.94 -4.36
C SER A 137 13.61 -16.35 -4.44
N PHE A 138 12.76 -15.41 -4.82
CA PHE A 138 11.33 -15.65 -5.01
C PHE A 138 10.78 -14.65 -6.02
N ASN A 139 9.58 -14.91 -6.53
CA ASN A 139 8.85 -13.91 -7.30
C ASN A 139 7.54 -13.53 -6.61
N ILE A 140 7.08 -12.32 -6.89
CA ILE A 140 5.76 -11.83 -6.51
C ILE A 140 4.95 -11.62 -7.78
N LYS A 141 3.67 -11.98 -7.75
CA LYS A 141 2.67 -11.65 -8.77
C LYS A 141 1.50 -10.92 -8.12
N VAL A 142 1.04 -9.87 -8.79
CA VAL A 142 -0.17 -9.13 -8.47
C VAL A 142 -1.20 -9.42 -9.54
N ILE A 143 -2.37 -9.90 -9.13
CA ILE A 143 -3.46 -10.30 -10.02
C ILE A 143 -4.67 -9.42 -9.72
N ASP A 144 -5.24 -8.80 -10.76
CA ASP A 144 -6.53 -8.10 -10.65
C ASP A 144 -7.65 -9.13 -10.56
N VAL A 145 -8.47 -9.08 -9.51
CA VAL A 145 -9.52 -10.09 -9.27
C VAL A 145 -10.67 -9.97 -10.28
N SER A 146 -10.92 -8.77 -10.82
CA SER A 146 -12.02 -8.53 -11.76
C SER A 146 -11.73 -9.08 -13.16
N THR A 147 -10.48 -8.99 -13.62
CA THR A 147 -10.07 -9.43 -14.96
C THR A 147 -9.33 -10.76 -14.95
N GLY A 148 -8.72 -11.14 -13.81
CA GLY A 148 -7.80 -12.27 -13.71
C GLY A 148 -6.42 -11.98 -14.31
N GLU A 149 -6.15 -10.77 -14.77
CA GLU A 149 -4.88 -10.39 -15.40
C GLU A 149 -3.76 -10.24 -14.37
N ILE A 150 -2.56 -10.65 -14.74
CA ILE A 150 -1.34 -10.38 -13.97
C ILE A 150 -0.92 -8.94 -14.26
N MET A 151 -1.20 -8.05 -13.31
CA MET A 151 -0.90 -6.61 -13.42
C MET A 151 0.59 -6.32 -13.24
N ALA A 152 1.27 -7.10 -12.39
CA ALA A 152 2.67 -6.94 -12.11
C ALA A 152 3.31 -8.26 -11.69
N SER A 153 4.56 -8.47 -12.06
CA SER A 153 5.37 -9.59 -11.60
C SER A 153 6.83 -9.17 -11.52
N GLU A 154 7.49 -9.48 -10.41
CA GLU A 154 8.92 -9.19 -10.23
C GLU A 154 9.60 -10.32 -9.46
N LYS A 155 10.87 -10.57 -9.78
CA LYS A 155 11.71 -11.53 -9.08
C LYS A 155 12.65 -10.78 -8.14
N PHE A 156 12.69 -11.23 -6.89
CA PHE A 156 13.58 -10.71 -5.86
C PHE A 156 14.64 -11.75 -5.55
N SER A 157 15.86 -11.28 -5.31
CA SER A 157 16.94 -12.14 -4.86
C SER A 157 17.99 -11.37 -4.07
N SER A 158 18.54 -12.02 -3.06
CA SER A 158 19.69 -11.52 -2.31
C SER A 158 20.47 -12.67 -1.70
N GLU A 159 21.69 -12.36 -1.28
CA GLU A 159 22.51 -13.24 -0.47
C GLU A 159 23.16 -12.44 0.65
N ALA A 160 23.32 -13.08 1.80
CA ALA A 160 24.10 -12.50 2.90
C ALA A 160 24.80 -13.60 3.69
N LYS A 161 25.90 -13.21 4.34
CA LYS A 161 26.80 -14.11 5.07
C LYS A 161 26.73 -13.83 6.56
N GLY A 162 26.99 -14.86 7.37
CA GLY A 162 27.11 -14.74 8.81
C GLY A 162 25.98 -15.44 9.57
N LYS A 163 25.98 -15.24 10.89
CA LYS A 163 25.05 -15.92 11.82
C LYS A 163 23.58 -15.64 11.48
N ASN A 164 23.27 -14.41 11.08
CA ASN A 164 21.92 -13.95 10.76
C ASN A 164 21.72 -13.74 9.25
N GLY A 165 22.48 -14.47 8.41
CA GLY A 165 22.53 -14.21 6.97
C GLY A 165 21.16 -14.23 6.28
N PHE A 166 20.18 -14.99 6.76
CA PHE A 166 18.84 -14.99 6.18
C PHE A 166 18.06 -13.71 6.45
N ASP A 167 18.06 -13.24 7.70
CA ASP A 167 17.42 -11.97 8.08
C ASP A 167 18.10 -10.80 7.36
N ASP A 168 19.43 -10.82 7.26
CA ASP A 168 20.19 -9.82 6.52
C ASP A 168 19.82 -9.82 5.02
N ALA A 169 19.69 -11.01 4.42
CA ALA A 169 19.24 -11.17 3.04
C ALA A 169 17.81 -10.64 2.84
N LEU A 170 16.88 -10.91 3.75
CA LEU A 170 15.52 -10.35 3.71
C LEU A 170 15.53 -8.82 3.83
N ASN A 171 16.33 -8.28 4.75
CA ASN A 171 16.45 -6.83 4.95
C ASN A 171 17.00 -6.11 3.71
N ILE A 172 17.89 -6.75 2.95
CA ILE A 172 18.36 -6.24 1.65
C ILE A 172 17.22 -6.20 0.63
N ILE A 173 16.32 -7.20 0.63
CA ILE A 173 15.23 -7.30 -0.35
C ILE A 173 14.07 -6.34 -0.01
N LYS A 174 13.75 -6.14 1.27
CA LYS A 174 12.53 -5.44 1.72
C LYS A 174 12.30 -4.06 1.06
N PRO A 175 13.30 -3.16 0.93
CA PRO A 175 13.12 -1.88 0.25
C PRO A 175 12.72 -2.03 -1.24
N ASN A 176 13.19 -3.08 -1.91
CA ASN A 176 12.86 -3.35 -3.31
C ASN A 176 11.41 -3.84 -3.46
N ILE A 177 10.92 -4.62 -2.50
CA ILE A 177 9.50 -5.01 -2.44
C ILE A 177 8.63 -3.77 -2.24
N GLU A 178 8.99 -2.90 -1.29
CA GLU A 178 8.28 -1.64 -1.05
C GLU A 178 8.25 -0.75 -2.30
N LYS A 179 9.37 -0.67 -3.02
CA LYS A 179 9.45 0.03 -4.30
C LYS A 179 8.52 -0.59 -5.35
N PHE A 180 8.56 -1.92 -5.53
CA PHE A 180 7.66 -2.64 -6.43
C PHE A 180 6.19 -2.33 -6.11
N ILE A 181 5.80 -2.33 -4.84
CA ILE A 181 4.44 -2.00 -4.42
C ILE A 181 4.10 -0.54 -4.80
N LYS A 182 4.97 0.42 -4.49
CA LYS A 182 4.74 1.84 -4.81
C LYS A 182 4.62 2.10 -6.31
N ASP A 183 5.41 1.40 -7.13
CA ASP A 183 5.42 1.57 -8.58
C ASP A 183 4.17 1.01 -9.26
N ASN A 184 3.65 -0.11 -8.75
CA ASN A 184 2.50 -0.81 -9.32
C ASN A 184 1.16 -0.35 -8.72
N PHE A 185 1.16 0.22 -7.51
CA PHE A 185 -0.03 0.76 -6.86
C PHE A 185 0.10 2.28 -6.66
N LYS A 186 0.01 3.01 -7.77
CA LYS A 186 0.09 4.47 -7.77
C LYS A 186 -1.13 5.08 -7.07
N ILE A 187 -0.89 5.91 -6.07
CA ILE A 187 -1.96 6.68 -5.45
C ILE A 187 -2.30 7.86 -6.35
N ALA A 188 -3.60 8.06 -6.62
CA ALA A 188 -4.11 9.27 -7.23
C ALA A 188 -4.74 10.16 -6.15
N ILE A 189 -4.01 11.19 -5.74
CA ILE A 189 -4.49 12.22 -4.80
C ILE A 189 -5.20 13.31 -5.59
N SER A 190 -6.26 13.91 -5.07
CA SER A 190 -6.95 15.03 -5.72
C SER A 190 -6.65 16.34 -4.99
N ILE A 191 -6.64 17.46 -5.72
CA ILE A 191 -6.73 18.78 -5.08
C ILE A 191 -8.21 19.05 -4.75
N ALA A 192 -8.51 19.24 -3.47
CA ALA A 192 -9.87 19.46 -2.99
C ALA A 192 -10.32 20.92 -3.14
N ASN A 193 -9.48 21.87 -2.71
CA ASN A 193 -9.71 23.31 -2.85
C ASN A 193 -8.38 24.09 -2.86
N ILE A 194 -8.46 25.41 -3.04
CA ILE A 194 -7.36 26.36 -2.78
C ILE A 194 -7.62 26.99 -1.40
N GLU A 195 -6.63 26.91 -0.52
CA GLU A 195 -6.68 27.45 0.84
C GLU A 195 -6.20 28.90 0.88
N GLU A 196 -5.15 29.22 0.12
CA GLU A 196 -4.57 30.57 0.07
C GLU A 196 -4.20 30.95 -1.36
N LYS A 197 -4.40 32.24 -1.70
CA LYS A 197 -3.94 32.86 -2.94
C LYS A 197 -3.10 34.11 -2.63
N ASN A 198 -2.15 34.42 -3.51
CA ASN A 198 -1.40 35.68 -3.45
C ASN A 198 -2.19 36.85 -4.09
N ALA A 199 -1.62 38.06 -4.06
CA ALA A 199 -2.22 39.25 -4.65
C ALA A 199 -2.45 39.16 -6.17
N SER A 200 -1.71 38.29 -6.86
CA SER A 200 -1.86 37.99 -8.29
C SER A 200 -2.89 36.88 -8.57
N ASN A 201 -3.67 36.49 -7.56
CA ASN A 201 -4.67 35.42 -7.62
C ASN A 201 -4.09 34.02 -7.93
N GLU A 202 -2.80 33.80 -7.66
CA GLU A 202 -2.14 32.51 -7.81
C GLU A 202 -2.27 31.69 -6.52
N ALA A 203 -2.54 30.39 -6.63
CA ALA A 203 -2.60 29.52 -5.47
C ALA A 203 -1.23 29.41 -4.78
N THR A 204 -1.19 29.68 -3.47
CA THR A 204 -0.01 29.50 -2.61
C THR A 204 -0.15 28.31 -1.68
N LYS A 205 -1.39 27.94 -1.31
CA LYS A 205 -1.70 26.71 -0.58
C LYS A 205 -2.95 26.02 -1.12
N VAL A 206 -2.93 24.69 -1.10
CA VAL A 206 -4.04 23.84 -1.55
C VAL A 206 -4.30 22.72 -0.55
N LEU A 207 -5.57 22.37 -0.35
CA LEU A 207 -5.95 21.15 0.36
C LEU A 207 -5.95 19.98 -0.62
N ILE A 208 -5.38 18.85 -0.21
CA ILE A 208 -5.42 17.62 -0.99
C ILE A 208 -6.21 16.53 -0.26
N SER A 209 -6.87 15.67 -1.03
CA SER A 209 -7.55 14.45 -0.55
C SER A 209 -6.53 13.34 -0.30
N GLY A 210 -5.57 13.58 0.58
CA GLY A 210 -4.63 12.60 1.07
C GLY A 210 -4.09 12.98 2.44
N GLY A 211 -4.05 12.03 3.37
CA GLY A 211 -3.49 12.22 4.71
C GLY A 211 -2.67 11.00 5.17
N THR A 212 -2.64 10.76 6.48
CA THR A 212 -1.84 9.65 7.04
C THR A 212 -2.30 8.26 6.57
N ASN A 213 -3.55 8.10 6.10
CA ASN A 213 -4.08 6.80 5.70
C ASN A 213 -3.43 6.23 4.43
N ILE A 214 -2.85 7.07 3.59
CA ILE A 214 -2.14 6.69 2.37
C ILE A 214 -0.61 6.83 2.54
N GLY A 215 -0.17 7.09 3.77
CA GLY A 215 1.25 7.20 4.13
C GLY A 215 1.90 8.53 3.78
N LEU A 216 1.14 9.61 3.53
CA LEU A 216 1.73 10.94 3.33
C LEU A 216 2.46 11.41 4.58
N LYS A 217 3.57 12.12 4.36
CA LYS A 217 4.44 12.69 5.39
C LYS A 217 4.63 14.18 5.13
N LEU A 218 5.03 14.93 6.16
CA LEU A 218 5.52 16.29 5.98
C LEU A 218 6.69 16.28 4.98
N GLN A 219 6.79 17.35 4.17
CA GLN A 219 7.82 17.50 3.13
C GLN A 219 7.74 16.52 1.95
N THR A 220 6.74 15.63 1.90
CA THR A 220 6.45 14.87 0.68
C THR A 220 6.14 15.84 -0.46
N THR A 221 6.85 15.71 -1.59
CA THR A 221 6.63 16.53 -2.77
C THR A 221 5.80 15.75 -3.79
N LEU A 222 4.79 16.42 -4.34
CA LEU A 222 3.90 15.87 -5.34
C LEU A 222 3.94 16.73 -6.61
N LYS A 223 3.97 16.07 -7.76
CA LYS A 223 3.65 16.73 -9.04
C LYS A 223 2.14 16.81 -9.19
N VAL A 224 1.66 17.94 -9.70
CA VAL A 224 0.26 18.19 -10.03
C VAL A 224 0.08 18.06 -11.53
N PHE A 225 -0.93 17.32 -11.95
CA PHE A 225 -1.29 17.18 -13.35
C PHE A 225 -2.80 17.27 -13.57
N GLU A 226 -3.16 17.82 -14.73
CA GLU A 226 -4.51 17.72 -15.27
C GLU A 226 -4.67 16.32 -15.90
N LEU A 227 -5.65 15.55 -15.42
CA LEU A 227 -5.99 14.23 -15.94
C LEU A 227 -7.13 14.35 -16.94
N THR A 228 -6.82 14.16 -18.22
CA THR A 228 -7.79 14.10 -19.31
C THR A 228 -7.80 12.70 -19.92
N TYR A 229 -8.79 12.40 -20.74
CA TYR A 229 -8.86 11.14 -21.48
C TYR A 229 -8.94 11.43 -22.97
N LEU A 230 -8.09 10.77 -23.75
CA LEU A 230 -8.12 10.83 -25.21
C LEU A 230 -8.63 9.51 -25.76
N LEU A 231 -9.39 9.59 -26.85
CA LEU A 231 -9.71 8.42 -27.65
C LEU A 231 -8.62 8.25 -28.71
N VAL A 232 -7.87 7.16 -28.64
CA VAL A 232 -6.85 6.78 -29.61
C VAL A 232 -7.14 5.33 -30.00
N ASP A 233 -7.37 5.08 -31.29
CA ASP A 233 -7.70 3.75 -31.82
C ASP A 233 -8.89 3.07 -31.10
N GLY A 234 -9.91 3.87 -30.76
CA GLY A 234 -11.10 3.40 -30.03
C GLY A 234 -10.85 3.11 -28.54
N LYS A 235 -9.63 3.26 -28.04
CA LYS A 235 -9.27 3.10 -26.63
C LYS A 235 -9.26 4.45 -25.91
N LYS A 236 -9.89 4.51 -24.73
CA LYS A 236 -9.87 5.68 -23.84
C LYS A 236 -8.58 5.65 -23.02
N ILE A 237 -7.61 6.47 -23.40
CA ILE A 237 -6.27 6.53 -22.79
C ILE A 237 -6.16 7.75 -21.87
N PRO A 238 -5.69 7.60 -20.61
CA PRO A 238 -5.44 8.72 -19.73
C PRO A 238 -4.23 9.55 -20.20
N ARG A 239 -4.42 10.85 -20.37
CA ARG A 239 -3.36 11.84 -20.63
C ARG A 239 -3.14 12.71 -19.40
N LYS A 240 -1.92 12.67 -18.87
CA LYS A 240 -1.47 13.49 -17.74
C LYS A 240 -0.68 14.68 -18.29
N LYS A 241 -1.17 15.90 -18.05
CA LYS A 241 -0.45 17.13 -18.34
C LYS A 241 0.04 17.73 -17.04
N GLU A 242 1.34 17.73 -16.79
CA GLU A 242 1.92 18.37 -15.61
C GLU A 242 1.66 19.88 -15.63
N ILE A 243 1.25 20.43 -14.49
CA ILE A 243 0.88 21.84 -14.35
C ILE A 243 1.50 22.54 -13.13
N GLY A 244 2.17 21.79 -12.24
CA GLY A 244 2.83 22.37 -11.08
C GLY A 244 3.35 21.34 -10.10
N GLN A 245 3.87 21.82 -8.98
CA GLN A 245 4.39 21.01 -7.89
C GLN A 245 3.98 21.60 -6.55
N ILE A 246 3.69 20.72 -5.60
CA ILE A 246 3.26 21.07 -4.24
C ILE A 246 4.02 20.22 -3.23
N THR A 247 4.21 20.74 -2.01
CA THR A 247 4.87 20.03 -0.92
C THR A 247 3.98 20.05 0.31
N VAL A 248 3.83 18.90 0.97
CA VAL A 248 3.01 18.77 2.19
C VAL A 248 3.59 19.65 3.29
N GLU A 249 2.85 20.70 3.65
CA GLU A 249 3.21 21.65 4.71
C GLU A 249 2.59 21.23 6.05
N LYS A 250 1.38 20.65 6.02
CA LYS A 250 0.67 20.17 7.20
C LYS A 250 -0.18 18.95 6.84
N ILE A 251 -0.17 17.95 7.70
CA ILE A 251 -1.14 16.84 7.65
C ILE A 251 -2.28 17.22 8.61
N GLU A 252 -3.51 17.25 8.09
CA GLU A 252 -4.67 17.61 8.92
C GLU A 252 -5.21 16.39 9.65
N ASP A 253 -5.40 15.30 8.90
CA ASP A 253 -5.92 14.05 9.44
C ASP A 253 -5.53 12.85 8.56
N GLU A 254 -6.31 11.76 8.66
CA GLU A 254 -6.15 10.56 7.87
C GLU A 254 -6.39 10.76 6.37
N ASN A 255 -7.24 11.71 5.99
CA ASN A 255 -7.76 11.91 4.65
C ASN A 255 -7.29 13.21 3.98
N PHE A 256 -6.84 14.20 4.74
CA PHE A 256 -6.52 15.53 4.23
C PHE A 256 -5.17 16.06 4.68
N SER A 257 -4.53 16.83 3.81
CA SER A 257 -3.29 17.57 4.06
C SER A 257 -3.31 18.91 3.33
N ILE A 258 -2.68 19.92 3.93
CA ILE A 258 -2.42 21.21 3.30
C ILE A 258 -1.02 21.17 2.67
N CYS A 259 -0.95 21.52 1.40
CA CYS A 259 0.29 21.61 0.66
C CYS A 259 0.60 23.06 0.28
N LYS A 260 1.86 23.43 0.42
CA LYS A 260 2.42 24.66 -0.14
C LYS A 260 2.66 24.45 -1.64
N VAL A 261 2.28 25.43 -2.45
CA VAL A 261 2.57 25.44 -3.89
C VAL A 261 4.01 25.86 -4.12
N ILE A 262 4.79 25.02 -4.80
CA ILE A 262 6.19 25.27 -5.16
C ILE A 262 6.27 25.97 -6.51
N ASN A 263 5.48 25.52 -7.48
CA ASN A 263 5.35 26.15 -8.79
C ASN A 263 3.98 25.84 -9.41
N GLY A 264 3.59 26.62 -10.42
CA GLY A 264 2.35 26.43 -11.16
C GLY A 264 1.10 27.06 -10.52
N GLY A 265 1.24 27.89 -9.48
CA GLY A 265 0.13 28.47 -8.72
C GLY A 265 -0.94 29.16 -9.57
N ALA A 266 -0.55 29.93 -10.59
CA ALA A 266 -1.48 30.53 -11.55
C ALA A 266 -2.29 29.49 -12.34
N THR A 267 -1.61 28.44 -12.85
CA THR A 267 -2.24 27.39 -13.66
C THR A 267 -3.14 26.49 -12.81
N ILE A 268 -2.69 26.13 -11.61
CA ILE A 268 -3.47 25.36 -10.62
C ILE A 268 -4.75 26.14 -10.28
N ALA A 269 -4.63 27.43 -9.96
CA ALA A 269 -5.79 28.28 -9.65
C ALA A 269 -6.81 28.32 -10.79
N ALA A 270 -6.35 28.69 -12.00
CA ALA A 270 -7.23 28.77 -13.16
C ALA A 270 -7.90 27.42 -13.50
N LYS A 271 -7.17 26.31 -13.38
CA LYS A 271 -7.71 24.97 -13.68
C LYS A 271 -8.69 24.49 -12.63
N LEU A 272 -8.47 24.77 -11.35
CA LEU A 272 -9.40 24.40 -10.29
C LEU A 272 -10.68 25.26 -10.35
N ASP A 273 -10.55 26.56 -10.62
CA ASP A 273 -11.70 27.47 -10.84
C ASP A 273 -12.54 27.01 -12.05
N ALA A 274 -11.89 26.47 -13.09
CA ALA A 274 -12.53 25.84 -14.24
C ALA A 274 -13.03 24.40 -13.97
N ARG A 275 -12.93 23.89 -12.74
CA ARG A 275 -13.32 22.53 -12.34
C ARG A 275 -12.63 21.41 -13.14
N ALA A 276 -11.39 21.65 -13.59
CA ALA A 276 -10.59 20.62 -14.23
C ALA A 276 -10.25 19.49 -13.26
N ASN A 277 -10.08 18.28 -13.78
CA ASN A 277 -9.72 17.10 -12.98
C ASN A 277 -8.23 17.13 -12.63
N LEU A 278 -7.89 17.76 -11.50
CA LEU A 278 -6.51 17.86 -11.02
C LEU A 278 -6.17 16.70 -10.08
N LYS A 279 -5.05 16.04 -10.38
CA LYS A 279 -4.52 14.92 -9.61
C LYS A 279 -3.07 15.16 -9.25
N CYS A 280 -2.63 14.50 -8.18
CA CYS A 280 -1.29 14.58 -7.64
C CYS A 280 -0.67 13.19 -7.54
N GLU A 281 0.62 13.11 -7.84
CA GLU A 281 1.45 11.92 -7.69
C GLU A 281 2.69 12.28 -6.89
N ILE A 282 3.04 11.43 -5.93
CA ILE A 282 4.24 11.58 -5.10
C ILE A 282 5.48 11.42 -6.00
N ILE A 283 6.43 12.35 -5.86
CA ILE A 283 7.71 12.30 -6.58
C ILE A 283 8.91 12.20 -5.63
N SER A 284 8.77 12.62 -4.37
CA SER A 284 9.78 12.42 -3.32
C SER A 284 9.14 12.39 -1.92
N GLU A 285 9.68 11.56 -1.02
CA GLU A 285 9.27 11.39 0.39
C GLU A 285 10.48 11.48 1.32
#